data_AF-A0A966FS94-F1
#
_entry.id   AF-A0A966FS94-F1
#
_cell.length_a   1.000
_cell.length_b   1.000
_cell.length_c   1.000
_cell.angle_alpha   90.00
_cell.angle_beta   90.00
_cell.angle_gamma   90.00
#
_symmetry.space_group_name_H-M   'P 1'
#
loop_
_entity.id
_entity.type
_entity.pdbx_description
1 polymer ?
#
loop_
_entity_poly.entity_id
_entity_poly.type
_entity_poly.pdbx_seq_one_letter_code
_entity_poly.pdbx_strand_id
1 'polypeptide(L)'
;MEALQRAVREQTKPKRGAPSKDGDWRKIDEILRQDALRWLDGGDPFAERSNHSIAKTFYEPGAQQEFESLHRRIMRKLKDRRRYYTFVHAEMLSKDRYPYGDYLNVLAELVASGRLTDSWQSLHHLAQASIADYTAKYGPPDAALTMREIESEAAKPLPVEPATKIKNVLQLLADLESK
;
A
#
# COMPACT_ATOMS: atom_id res chain seq x y z
N MET A 1 -55.04 -4.14 -22.79
CA MET A 1 -54.88 -5.35 -21.95
C MET A 1 -53.48 -5.96 -22.04
N GLU A 2 -52.92 -6.17 -23.24
CA GLU A 2 -51.56 -6.74 -23.40
C GLU A 2 -50.43 -5.91 -22.78
N ALA A 3 -50.49 -4.57 -22.87
CA ALA A 3 -49.45 -3.70 -22.32
C ALA A 3 -49.36 -3.79 -20.79
N LEU A 4 -50.52 -3.94 -20.12
CA LEU A 4 -50.60 -4.11 -18.66
C LEU A 4 -50.01 -5.46 -18.24
N GLN A 5 -50.30 -6.52 -19.00
CA GLN A 5 -49.77 -7.86 -18.74
C GLN A 5 -48.25 -7.95 -18.96
N ARG A 6 -47.69 -7.20 -19.93
CA ARG A 6 -46.23 -7.09 -20.09
C ARG A 6 -45.58 -6.34 -18.92
N ALA A 7 -46.14 -5.22 -18.49
CA ALA A 7 -45.62 -4.45 -17.37
C ALA A 7 -45.58 -5.27 -16.07
N VAL A 8 -46.64 -6.04 -15.79
CA VAL A 8 -46.70 -6.93 -14.62
C VAL A 8 -45.67 -8.07 -14.74
N ARG A 9 -45.47 -8.65 -15.93
CA ARG A 9 -44.42 -9.67 -16.15
C ARG A 9 -43.01 -9.13 -15.97
N GLU A 10 -42.75 -7.87 -16.32
CA GLU A 10 -41.43 -7.27 -16.08
C GLU A 10 -41.19 -6.95 -14.60
N GLN A 11 -42.22 -6.53 -13.86
CA GLN A 11 -42.11 -6.29 -12.42
C GLN A 11 -42.01 -7.58 -11.60
N THR A 12 -42.59 -8.68 -12.09
CA THR A 12 -42.55 -10.00 -11.42
C THR A 12 -41.37 -10.86 -11.82
N LYS A 13 -40.51 -10.41 -12.77
CA LYS A 13 -39.25 -11.10 -13.05
C LYS A 13 -38.42 -11.12 -11.76
N PRO A 14 -38.08 -12.30 -11.22
CA PRO A 14 -37.23 -12.38 -10.05
C PRO A 14 -35.89 -11.70 -10.40
N LYS A 15 -35.57 -10.63 -9.68
CA LYS A 15 -34.21 -10.05 -9.72
C LYS A 15 -33.28 -11.17 -9.29
N ARG A 16 -32.59 -11.80 -10.25
CA ARG A 16 -31.52 -12.77 -9.97
C ARG A 16 -30.62 -12.10 -8.93
N GLY A 17 -30.59 -12.65 -7.72
CA GLY A 17 -29.71 -12.19 -6.66
C GLY A 17 -28.30 -12.14 -7.23
N ALA A 18 -27.65 -10.97 -7.17
CA ALA A 18 -26.28 -10.86 -7.63
C ALA A 18 -25.45 -11.88 -6.82
N PRO A 19 -24.71 -12.80 -7.46
CA PRO A 19 -23.82 -13.69 -6.72
C PRO A 19 -22.91 -12.83 -5.85
N SER A 20 -22.72 -13.23 -4.58
CA SER A 20 -22.06 -12.40 -3.58
C SER A 20 -20.68 -11.99 -4.09
N LYS A 21 -20.51 -10.69 -4.37
CA LYS A 21 -19.30 -10.14 -4.97
C LYS A 21 -18.09 -10.28 -4.04
N ASP A 22 -18.35 -10.49 -2.75
CA ASP A 22 -17.38 -10.45 -1.65
C ASP A 22 -16.63 -11.78 -1.49
N GLY A 23 -17.24 -12.91 -1.85
CA GLY A 23 -16.60 -14.23 -1.74
C GLY A 23 -15.37 -14.39 -2.62
N ASP A 24 -15.45 -13.89 -3.86
CA ASP A 24 -14.31 -13.92 -4.79
C ASP A 24 -13.14 -13.07 -4.26
N TRP A 25 -13.41 -11.91 -3.66
CA TRP A 25 -12.34 -11.00 -3.22
C TRP A 25 -11.55 -11.59 -2.06
N ARG A 26 -12.21 -12.28 -1.12
CA ARG A 26 -11.51 -13.03 -0.07
C ARG A 26 -10.53 -14.05 -0.64
N LYS A 27 -10.92 -14.75 -1.70
CA LYS A 27 -10.07 -15.75 -2.35
C LYS A 27 -8.91 -15.11 -3.14
N ILE A 28 -9.16 -13.95 -3.77
CA ILE A 28 -8.13 -13.20 -4.51
C ILE A 28 -7.14 -12.54 -3.54
N ASP A 29 -7.60 -12.04 -2.38
CA ASP A 29 -6.81 -11.31 -1.38
C ASP A 29 -5.51 -12.05 -1.00
N GLU A 30 -5.61 -13.35 -0.73
CA GLU A 30 -4.45 -14.18 -0.39
C GLU A 30 -3.39 -14.17 -1.51
N ILE A 31 -3.83 -14.26 -2.77
CA ILE A 31 -2.92 -14.23 -3.92
C ILE A 31 -2.27 -12.85 -4.06
N LEU A 32 -3.01 -11.77 -3.78
CA LEU A 32 -2.48 -10.41 -3.81
C LEU A 32 -1.44 -10.17 -2.73
N ARG A 33 -1.61 -10.73 -1.52
CA ARG A 33 -0.60 -10.68 -0.46
C ARG A 33 0.66 -11.45 -0.84
N GLN A 34 0.51 -12.62 -1.44
CA GLN A 34 1.65 -13.39 -1.94
C GLN A 34 2.39 -12.65 -3.07
N ASP A 35 1.65 -12.05 -4.00
CA ASP A 35 2.24 -11.18 -5.02
C ASP A 35 3.00 -10.01 -4.38
N ALA A 36 2.46 -9.41 -3.32
CA ALA A 36 3.09 -8.28 -2.62
C ALA A 36 4.41 -8.68 -1.96
N LEU A 37 4.42 -9.79 -1.22
CA LEU A 37 5.65 -10.35 -0.65
C LEU A 37 6.67 -10.66 -1.75
N ARG A 38 6.24 -11.31 -2.82
CA ARG A 38 7.12 -11.66 -3.93
C ARG A 38 7.76 -10.42 -4.58
N TRP A 39 7.00 -9.35 -4.72
CA TRP A 39 7.49 -8.08 -5.25
C TRP A 39 8.51 -7.43 -4.31
N LEU A 40 8.23 -7.39 -3.00
CA LEU A 40 9.15 -6.86 -1.99
C LEU A 40 10.44 -7.68 -1.88
N ASP A 41 10.38 -8.98 -2.14
CA ASP A 41 11.55 -9.85 -2.20
C ASP A 41 12.33 -9.74 -3.55
N GLY A 42 12.02 -8.73 -4.37
CA GLY A 42 12.69 -8.43 -5.64
C GLY A 42 12.24 -9.25 -6.85
N GLY A 43 11.13 -9.99 -6.72
CA GLY A 43 10.52 -10.74 -7.82
C GLY A 43 9.54 -9.91 -8.66
N ASP A 44 9.11 -10.46 -9.80
CA ASP A 44 8.02 -9.90 -10.60
C ASP A 44 6.80 -10.84 -10.57
N PRO A 45 5.86 -10.67 -9.63
CA PRO A 45 4.67 -11.53 -9.54
C PRO A 45 3.78 -11.44 -10.79
N PHE A 46 3.85 -10.36 -11.56
CA PHE A 46 3.02 -10.14 -12.74
C PHE A 46 3.56 -10.88 -13.97
N ALA A 47 4.88 -11.08 -14.05
CA ALA A 47 5.51 -11.95 -15.03
C ALA A 47 5.42 -13.43 -14.63
N GLU A 48 5.57 -13.74 -13.34
CA GLU A 48 5.59 -15.12 -12.83
C GLU A 48 4.21 -15.80 -12.90
N ARG A 49 3.13 -15.05 -12.67
CA ARG A 49 1.76 -15.57 -12.70
C ARG A 49 0.89 -14.69 -13.57
N SER A 50 0.21 -15.30 -14.54
CA SER A 50 -0.80 -14.62 -15.33
C SER A 50 -2.14 -14.56 -14.59
N ASN A 51 -2.99 -13.59 -14.94
CA ASN A 51 -4.37 -13.55 -14.44
C ASN A 51 -5.13 -14.84 -14.81
N HIS A 52 -4.82 -15.42 -15.97
CA HIS A 52 -5.43 -16.67 -16.45
C HIS A 52 -5.07 -17.86 -15.56
N SER A 53 -3.78 -18.03 -15.25
CA SER A 53 -3.32 -19.09 -14.36
C SER A 53 -3.91 -18.95 -12.96
N ILE A 54 -4.04 -17.72 -12.45
CA ILE A 54 -4.72 -17.46 -11.17
C ILE A 54 -6.21 -17.81 -11.25
N ALA A 55 -6.91 -17.37 -12.30
CA ALA A 55 -8.34 -17.65 -12.43
C ALA A 55 -8.63 -19.17 -12.51
N LYS A 56 -7.71 -19.94 -13.10
CA LYS A 56 -7.79 -21.40 -13.19
C LYS A 56 -7.68 -22.11 -11.84
N THR A 57 -7.00 -21.53 -10.84
CA THR A 57 -6.89 -22.16 -9.50
C THR A 57 -8.21 -22.19 -8.74
N PHE A 58 -9.22 -21.44 -9.21
CA PHE A 58 -10.58 -21.46 -8.65
C PHE A 58 -11.49 -22.51 -9.29
N TYR A 59 -10.94 -23.41 -10.12
CA TYR A 59 -11.66 -24.54 -10.70
C TYR A 59 -11.90 -25.65 -9.66
N GLU A 60 -13.15 -26.10 -9.56
CA GLU A 60 -13.51 -27.33 -8.85
C GLU A 60 -14.02 -28.37 -9.88
N PRO A 61 -13.42 -29.58 -9.95
CA PRO A 61 -13.87 -30.63 -10.86
C PRO A 61 -15.32 -31.03 -10.56
N GLY A 62 -16.23 -30.86 -11.53
CA GLY A 62 -17.64 -31.24 -11.43
C GLY A 62 -18.66 -30.12 -11.71
N ALA A 63 -18.24 -28.85 -11.75
CA ALA A 63 -19.12 -27.69 -11.95
C ALA A 63 -18.78 -26.87 -13.22
N GLN A 64 -18.82 -27.52 -14.39
CA GLN A 64 -18.33 -26.94 -15.67
C GLN A 64 -19.01 -25.63 -16.10
N GLN A 65 -20.35 -25.50 -16.01
CA GLN A 65 -21.04 -24.27 -16.44
C GLN A 65 -20.81 -23.09 -15.47
N GLU A 66 -20.73 -23.35 -14.17
CA GLU A 66 -20.46 -22.31 -13.17
C GLU A 66 -19.02 -21.78 -13.31
N PHE A 67 -18.10 -22.65 -13.72
CA PHE A 67 -16.68 -22.33 -13.90
C PHE A 67 -16.43 -21.24 -14.94
N GLU A 68 -17.01 -21.28 -16.14
CA GLU A 68 -16.72 -20.26 -17.16
C GLU A 68 -17.15 -18.86 -16.73
N SER A 69 -18.27 -18.76 -16.00
CA SER A 69 -18.79 -17.50 -15.49
C SER A 69 -17.92 -16.96 -14.35
N LEU A 70 -17.49 -17.83 -13.43
CA LEU A 70 -16.57 -17.51 -12.35
C LEU A 70 -15.20 -17.09 -12.90
N HIS A 71 -14.63 -17.89 -13.80
CA HIS A 71 -13.34 -17.65 -14.42
C HIS A 71 -13.32 -16.27 -15.12
N ARG A 72 -14.33 -15.95 -15.93
CA ARG A 72 -14.46 -14.62 -16.56
C ARG A 72 -14.58 -13.49 -15.55
N ARG A 73 -15.30 -13.71 -14.44
CA ARG A 73 -15.49 -12.73 -13.38
C ARG A 73 -14.19 -12.46 -12.62
N ILE A 74 -13.45 -13.51 -12.25
CA ILE A 74 -12.13 -13.41 -11.60
C ILE A 74 -11.13 -12.73 -12.53
N MET A 75 -11.05 -13.15 -13.80
CA MET A 75 -10.19 -12.54 -14.80
C MET A 75 -10.40 -11.02 -14.92
N ARG A 76 -11.66 -10.57 -14.93
CA ARG A 76 -12.00 -9.15 -14.98
C ARG A 76 -11.50 -8.42 -13.72
N LYS A 77 -11.76 -8.98 -12.53
CA LYS A 77 -11.30 -8.41 -11.26
C LYS A 77 -9.77 -8.28 -11.23
N LEU A 78 -9.05 -9.34 -11.61
CA LEU A 78 -7.59 -9.31 -11.62
C LEU A 78 -7.05 -8.32 -12.65
N LYS A 79 -7.62 -8.27 -13.85
CA LYS A 79 -7.23 -7.30 -14.89
C LYS A 79 -7.36 -5.86 -14.40
N ASP A 80 -8.44 -5.55 -13.70
CA ASP A 80 -8.74 -4.17 -13.32
C ASP A 80 -7.94 -3.69 -12.10
N ARG A 81 -7.58 -4.61 -11.21
CA ARG A 81 -7.25 -4.26 -9.82
C ARG A 81 -6.05 -4.99 -9.23
N ARG A 82 -5.55 -6.08 -9.84
CA ARG A 82 -4.48 -6.91 -9.25
C ARG A 82 -3.25 -6.07 -8.89
N ARG A 83 -2.67 -5.40 -9.87
CA ARG A 83 -1.44 -4.60 -9.68
C ARG A 83 -1.60 -3.55 -8.59
N TYR A 84 -2.72 -2.83 -8.60
CA TYR A 84 -3.03 -1.83 -7.57
C TYR A 84 -3.08 -2.44 -6.17
N TYR A 85 -3.87 -3.49 -5.94
CA TYR A 85 -3.99 -4.07 -4.59
C TYR A 85 -2.74 -4.84 -4.15
N THR A 86 -1.95 -5.40 -5.08
CA THR A 86 -0.62 -5.92 -4.77
C THR A 86 0.23 -4.83 -4.12
N PHE A 87 0.26 -3.61 -4.69
CA PHE A 87 1.02 -2.50 -4.09
C PHE A 87 0.40 -1.96 -2.80
N VAL A 88 -0.93 -1.98 -2.66
CA VAL A 88 -1.57 -1.64 -1.37
C VAL A 88 -1.13 -2.60 -0.27
N HIS A 89 -1.08 -3.90 -0.52
CA HIS A 89 -0.56 -4.86 0.46
C HIS A 89 0.95 -4.69 0.68
N ALA A 90 1.72 -4.37 -0.36
CA ALA A 90 3.14 -4.12 -0.24
C ALA A 90 3.43 -2.89 0.62
N GLU A 91 2.58 -1.86 0.58
CA GLU A 91 2.71 -0.65 1.40
C GLU A 91 2.53 -1.00 2.88
N MET A 92 1.47 -1.74 3.20
CA MET A 92 1.19 -2.18 4.57
C MET A 92 2.31 -3.06 5.14
N LEU A 93 2.94 -3.90 4.31
CA LEU A 93 4.02 -4.80 4.73
C LEU A 93 5.36 -4.09 4.85
N SER A 94 5.71 -3.25 3.88
CA SER A 94 7.04 -2.65 3.78
C SER A 94 7.30 -1.61 4.86
N LYS A 95 6.26 -0.92 5.33
CA LYS A 95 6.38 0.11 6.37
C LYS A 95 7.09 -0.38 7.65
N ASP A 96 6.80 -1.61 8.06
CA ASP A 96 7.24 -2.15 9.36
C ASP A 96 8.31 -3.26 9.24
N ARG A 97 8.54 -3.83 8.04
CA ARG A 97 9.34 -5.07 7.88
C ARG A 97 10.44 -5.01 6.84
N TYR A 98 10.43 -3.99 5.99
CA TYR A 98 11.38 -3.87 4.90
C TYR A 98 12.13 -2.54 5.00
N PRO A 99 13.34 -2.47 4.40
CA PRO A 99 14.05 -1.21 4.20
C PRO A 99 13.12 -0.08 3.75
N TYR A 100 13.30 1.12 4.31
CA TYR A 100 12.45 2.28 3.98
C TYR A 100 12.47 2.62 2.49
N GLY A 101 13.57 2.28 1.78
CA GLY A 101 13.67 2.43 0.32
C GLY A 101 12.61 1.61 -0.42
N ASP A 102 12.30 0.40 0.04
CA ASP A 102 11.26 -0.44 -0.56
C ASP A 102 9.87 0.18 -0.34
N TYR A 103 9.61 0.72 0.84
CA TYR A 103 8.38 1.45 1.12
C TYR A 103 8.20 2.68 0.21
N LEU A 104 9.27 3.46 -0.02
CA LEU A 104 9.23 4.59 -0.97
C LEU A 104 8.96 4.12 -2.41
N ASN A 105 9.58 3.02 -2.84
CA ASN A 105 9.33 2.44 -4.16
C ASN A 105 7.88 1.99 -4.32
N VAL A 106 7.28 1.38 -3.29
CA VAL A 106 5.86 1.02 -3.32
C VAL A 106 4.98 2.25 -3.45
N LEU A 107 5.24 3.30 -2.69
CA LEU A 107 4.46 4.54 -2.79
C LEU A 107 4.57 5.17 -4.18
N ALA A 108 5.76 5.13 -4.80
CA ALA A 108 5.94 5.59 -6.18
C ALA A 108 5.09 4.79 -7.18
N GLU A 109 5.03 3.46 -7.05
CA GLU A 109 4.15 2.61 -7.88
C GLU A 109 2.65 2.90 -7.63
N LEU A 110 2.26 3.17 -6.38
CA LEU A 110 0.88 3.54 -6.03
C LEU A 110 0.49 4.89 -6.63
N VAL A 111 1.38 5.88 -6.61
CA VAL A 111 1.18 7.17 -7.30
C VAL A 111 1.07 6.95 -8.82
N ALA A 112 1.97 6.16 -9.40
CA ALA A 112 1.98 5.86 -10.84
C ALA A 112 0.72 5.09 -11.30
N SER A 113 0.04 4.39 -10.38
CA SER A 113 -1.21 3.68 -10.69
C SER A 113 -2.38 4.59 -11.09
N GLY A 114 -2.30 5.89 -10.76
CA GLY A 114 -3.34 6.88 -11.04
C GLY A 114 -4.62 6.73 -10.21
N ARG A 115 -4.66 5.81 -9.24
CA ARG A 115 -5.79 5.58 -8.34
C ARG A 115 -5.50 6.20 -6.99
N LEU A 116 -6.41 7.04 -6.48
CA LEU A 116 -6.24 7.76 -5.21
C LEU A 116 -4.90 8.53 -5.17
N THR A 117 -4.50 9.11 -6.30
CA THR A 117 -3.20 9.74 -6.51
C THR A 117 -2.88 10.75 -5.41
N ASP A 118 -3.81 11.65 -5.09
CA ASP A 118 -3.60 12.68 -4.07
C ASP A 118 -3.31 12.09 -2.69
N SER A 119 -3.97 10.98 -2.33
CA SER A 119 -3.75 10.27 -1.06
C SER A 119 -2.37 9.64 -1.02
N TRP A 120 -1.96 8.95 -2.08
CA TRP A 120 -0.65 8.31 -2.14
C TRP A 120 0.49 9.33 -2.25
N GLN A 121 0.28 10.43 -2.97
CA GLN A 121 1.23 11.54 -3.02
C GLN A 121 1.40 12.18 -1.65
N SER A 122 0.31 12.43 -0.94
CA SER A 122 0.36 12.96 0.43
C SER A 122 1.14 12.04 1.35
N LEU A 123 0.89 10.73 1.29
CA LEU A 123 1.62 9.74 2.08
C LEU A 123 3.11 9.68 1.72
N HIS A 124 3.44 9.76 0.43
CA HIS A 124 4.82 9.81 -0.07
C HIS A 124 5.56 11.07 0.43
N HIS A 125 4.91 12.23 0.37
CA HIS A 125 5.48 13.46 0.92
C HIS A 125 5.69 13.40 2.44
N LEU A 126 4.76 12.81 3.19
CA LEU A 126 4.91 12.61 4.64
C LEU A 126 6.09 11.67 4.96
N ALA A 127 6.29 10.61 4.19
CA ALA A 127 7.42 9.71 4.35
C ALA A 127 8.76 10.43 4.10
N GLN A 128 8.83 11.21 3.01
CA GLN A 128 10.00 12.03 2.69
C GLN A 128 10.28 13.09 3.76
N ALA A 129 9.25 13.75 4.29
CA ALA A 129 9.39 14.70 5.39
C ALA A 129 9.94 14.04 6.65
N SER A 130 9.45 12.84 6.99
CA SER A 130 9.94 12.08 8.15
C SER A 130 11.43 11.70 8.00
N ILE A 131 11.86 11.33 6.79
CA ILE A 131 13.28 11.09 6.50
C ILE A 131 14.11 12.37 6.64
N ALA A 132 13.59 13.51 6.17
CA ALA A 132 14.27 14.79 6.31
C ALA A 132 14.43 15.20 7.79
N ASP A 133 13.37 15.03 8.59
CA ASP A 133 13.39 15.30 10.03
C ASP A 133 14.36 14.37 10.79
N TYR A 134 14.36 13.08 10.45
CA TYR A 134 15.36 12.14 10.98
C TYR A 134 16.78 12.59 10.62
N THR A 135 16.98 12.93 9.34
CA THR A 135 18.30 13.32 8.81
C THR A 135 18.84 14.58 9.48
N ALA A 136 17.97 15.56 9.74
CA ALA A 136 18.34 16.77 10.46
C ALA A 136 18.79 16.50 11.91
N LYS A 137 18.28 15.43 12.54
CA LYS A 137 18.55 15.09 13.95
C LYS A 137 19.76 14.17 14.12
N TYR A 138 19.88 13.17 13.27
CA TYR A 138 20.80 12.06 13.46
C TYR A 138 21.78 11.85 12.28
N GLY A 139 21.61 12.61 11.19
CA GLY A 139 22.26 12.34 9.91
C GLY A 139 21.49 11.30 9.08
N PRO A 140 22.00 10.94 7.89
CA PRO A 140 21.31 10.04 6.97
C PRO A 140 20.93 8.71 7.64
N PRO A 141 19.69 8.21 7.47
CA PRO A 141 19.28 6.93 8.05
C PRO A 141 20.06 5.76 7.43
N ASP A 142 20.31 4.72 8.23
CA ASP A 142 20.82 3.46 7.71
C ASP A 142 19.79 2.87 6.72
N ALA A 143 20.28 2.35 5.58
CA ALA A 143 19.46 1.74 4.55
C ALA A 143 18.64 0.54 5.05
N ALA A 144 19.08 -0.12 6.13
CA ALA A 144 18.36 -1.23 6.74
C ALA A 144 17.17 -0.81 7.62
N LEU A 145 17.06 0.47 7.99
CA LEU A 145 15.94 0.94 8.81
C LEU A 145 14.61 0.87 8.04
N THR A 146 13.56 0.54 8.78
CA THR A 146 12.18 0.59 8.29
C THR A 146 11.64 2.01 8.32
N MET A 147 10.61 2.30 7.52
CA MET A 147 9.95 3.61 7.56
C MET A 147 9.34 3.87 8.95
N ARG A 148 8.81 2.84 9.62
CA ARG A 148 8.27 2.97 10.98
C ARG A 148 9.31 3.43 12.00
N GLU A 149 10.51 2.88 11.94
CA GLU A 149 11.60 3.28 12.85
C GLU A 149 12.01 4.73 12.60
N ILE A 150 12.12 5.12 11.32
CA ILE A 150 12.42 6.51 10.94
C ILE A 150 11.34 7.46 11.45
N GLU A 151 10.05 7.17 11.20
CA GLU A 151 8.93 7.98 11.69
C GLU A 151 8.95 8.11 13.22
N SER A 152 9.23 7.01 13.93
CA SER A 152 9.23 7.00 15.38
C SER A 152 10.36 7.84 15.98
N GLU A 153 11.56 7.81 15.39
CA GLU A 153 12.69 8.61 15.83
C GLU A 153 12.56 10.08 15.42
N ALA A 154 12.05 10.33 14.21
CA ALA A 154 11.75 11.67 13.71
C ALA A 154 10.70 12.38 14.55
N ALA A 155 9.71 11.67 15.11
CA ALA A 155 8.69 12.26 15.96
C ALA A 155 9.18 12.67 17.36
N LYS A 156 10.36 12.20 17.80
CA LYS A 156 10.91 12.57 19.11
C LYS A 156 11.32 14.04 19.14
N PRO A 157 11.15 14.75 20.27
CA PRO A 157 11.66 16.12 20.39
C PRO A 157 13.17 16.15 20.16
N LEU A 158 13.68 17.30 19.71
CA LEU A 158 15.12 17.48 19.56
C LEU A 158 15.82 17.11 20.88
N PRO A 159 16.91 16.32 20.83
CA PRO A 159 17.73 16.12 22.02
C PRO A 159 18.18 17.50 22.50
N VAL A 160 17.76 17.88 23.70
CA VAL A 160 18.24 19.10 24.34
C VAL A 160 19.73 18.88 24.56
N GLU A 161 20.59 19.53 23.77
CA GLU A 161 22.00 19.58 24.12
C GLU A 161 22.09 20.13 25.55
N PRO A 162 22.77 19.45 26.49
CA PRO A 162 22.96 20.02 27.80
C PRO A 162 23.64 21.37 27.60
N ALA A 163 23.13 22.40 28.28
CA ALA A 163 23.55 23.81 28.18
C ALA A 163 25.03 24.07 28.54
N THR A 164 25.87 23.03 28.58
CA THR A 164 27.28 23.05 28.97
C THR A 164 28.20 23.63 27.89
N LYS A 165 27.70 23.90 26.68
CA LYS A 165 28.49 24.53 25.60
C LYS A 165 28.09 25.96 25.22
N ILE A 166 27.10 26.55 25.87
CA ILE A 166 26.90 27.99 25.77
C ILE A 166 27.78 28.60 26.87
N LYS A 167 29.04 28.92 26.54
CA LYS A 167 29.73 29.95 27.33
C LYS A 167 28.81 31.16 27.29
N ASN A 168 28.19 31.46 28.43
CA ASN A 168 27.30 32.59 28.57
C ASN A 168 28.07 33.83 28.09
N VAL A 169 27.47 34.66 27.24
CA VAL A 169 28.16 35.83 26.63
C VAL A 169 28.79 36.71 27.72
N LEU A 170 28.18 36.74 28.92
CA LEU A 170 28.72 37.39 30.12
C LEU A 170 30.03 36.77 30.64
N GLN A 171 30.21 35.45 30.54
CA GLN A 171 31.45 34.76 30.90
C GLN A 171 32.58 35.06 29.91
N LEU A 172 32.24 35.14 28.61
CA LEU A 172 33.18 35.53 27.55
C LEU A 172 33.64 37.00 27.68
N LEU A 173 32.75 37.89 28.12
CA LEU A 173 33.08 39.29 28.38
C LEU A 173 33.94 39.44 29.65
N ALA A 174 33.63 38.70 30.72
CA ALA A 174 34.45 38.71 31.94
C ALA A 174 35.88 38.17 31.73
N ASP A 175 36.04 37.15 30.86
CA ASP A 175 37.35 36.60 30.49
C ASP A 175 38.20 37.59 29.65
N LEU A 176 37.55 38.54 28.96
CA LEU A 176 38.22 39.57 28.13
C LEU A 176 38.66 40.80 28.94
N GLU A 177 37.97 41.13 30.02
CA GLU A 177 38.32 42.25 30.92
C GLU A 177 39.43 41.89 31.93
N SER A 178 39.84 40.61 31.98
CA SER A 178 40.88 40.10 32.88
C SER A 178 42.28 39.99 32.24
N LYS A 179 42.49 40.59 31.05
CA LYS A 179 43.79 40.71 30.37
C LYS A 179 44.21 42.16 30.23
#